data_AF-K3W6S3-F1
#
_entry.id   AF-K3W6S3-F1
#
_cell.length_a   1.000
_cell.length_b   1.000
_cell.length_c   1.000
_cell.angle_alpha   90.00
_cell.angle_beta   90.00
_cell.angle_gamma   90.00
#
_symmetry.space_group_name_H-M   'P 1'
#
loop_
_entity.id
_entity.type
_entity.pdbx_description
1 polymer ?
#
loop_
_entity_poly.entity_id
_entity_poly.type
_entity_poly.pdbx_seq_one_letter_code
_entity_poly.pdbx_strand_id
1 'polypeptide(L)'
;MSQVKTPKLGLFRSIHAQCPTTKLVLSGKILERTIRSNLRVWQARVKLRMNYLTYRNKCLKLYCWVALFLYPTVSKTILMIFNCQEIGDTRYLVVDRRIVCYNSTWAIFGVIAMAGVVVWVVGIPFFFWVLIRLAQDRGVAERLRLLRKPQCRKLRNKWLKEVLQQHAEDGVCVPDMDNIDVQDEELAKYMKRKNLKDSTVEARLGFIYADYSQAYWWFEVVDLSRKLFLSGVIVFVQNGSVEQVLLALSVCLVTMWFLLYFQPYGEYSDNLIASVTQLQLFLTLWLGVMIRLNDMNEESLINKSLLSILLVGTCIAVTFFGIGMILRDGILESRRLFLEDKADRKARIKTEVVERWCKAFNYACYESQMARYGQLSFESFSVPAMLDAFRRLKLANSNGRYPLQSLQDICGLVQEQELAEQQRGFPSMDIRLPNLVEDDEEEDAAEQRLHDELLRGGGNDATPPQT
;
A
#
# COMPACT_ATOMS: atom_id res chain seq x y z
N MET A 1 29.84 11.90 11.03
CA MET A 1 30.48 11.51 9.75
C MET A 1 31.44 10.36 10.01
N SER A 2 31.24 9.21 9.36
CA SER A 2 32.18 8.08 9.40
C SER A 2 32.50 7.69 7.96
N GLN A 3 33.32 8.52 7.30
CA GLN A 3 33.90 8.19 6.00
C GLN A 3 35.04 7.19 6.23
N VAL A 4 34.72 5.90 6.28
CA VAL A 4 35.74 4.88 6.05
C VAL A 4 35.93 4.78 4.54
N LYS A 5 36.75 5.69 3.99
CA LYS A 5 37.35 5.51 2.66
C LYS A 5 38.33 4.35 2.77
N THR A 6 37.92 3.15 2.37
CA THR A 6 38.86 2.04 2.11
C THR A 6 39.05 1.98 0.60
N PRO A 7 40.16 2.50 0.03
CA PRO A 7 40.27 2.65 -1.42
C PRO A 7 40.37 1.30 -2.14
N LYS A 8 40.85 0.25 -1.47
CA LYS A 8 40.97 -1.10 -2.03
C LYS A 8 40.95 -2.10 -0.86
N LEU A 9 39.77 -2.62 -0.49
CA LEU A 9 39.75 -3.89 0.23
C LEU A 9 40.14 -4.95 -0.81
N GLY A 10 41.35 -5.48 -0.70
CA GLY A 10 41.76 -6.65 -1.47
C GLY A 10 40.72 -7.76 -1.26
N LEU A 11 39.95 -8.05 -2.30
CA LEU A 11 39.12 -9.24 -2.36
C LEU A 11 40.10 -10.43 -2.42
N PHE A 12 40.46 -10.98 -1.26
CA PHE A 12 41.12 -12.28 -1.23
C PHE A 12 40.14 -13.27 -1.89
N ARG A 13 40.48 -13.75 -3.09
CA ARG A 13 39.80 -14.89 -3.72
C ARG A 13 39.82 -16.04 -2.70
N SER A 14 38.72 -16.72 -2.48
CA SER A 14 38.62 -17.88 -1.56
C SER A 14 39.47 -19.10 -1.97
N ILE A 15 40.33 -18.96 -2.97
CA ILE A 15 41.14 -20.02 -3.54
C ILE A 15 42.60 -19.60 -3.35
N HIS A 16 43.25 -20.24 -2.38
CA HIS A 16 44.69 -20.19 -2.18
C HIS A 16 45.17 -21.64 -2.24
N ALA A 17 46.22 -21.94 -3.02
CA ALA A 17 46.75 -23.30 -3.15
C ALA A 17 47.29 -23.84 -1.79
N GLN A 18 47.78 -22.95 -0.94
CA GLN A 18 48.09 -23.22 0.46
C GLN A 18 47.50 -22.08 1.29
N CYS A 19 46.52 -22.40 2.12
CA CYS A 19 45.89 -21.43 3.00
C CYS A 19 46.74 -21.30 4.28
N PRO A 20 47.38 -20.14 4.55
CA PRO A 20 48.29 -19.97 5.69
C PRO A 20 47.60 -20.13 7.05
N THR A 21 46.26 -20.06 7.09
CA THR A 21 45.45 -20.23 8.30
C THR A 21 44.98 -21.67 8.55
N THR A 22 45.19 -22.63 7.64
CA THR A 22 44.74 -24.03 7.83
C THR A 22 45.37 -24.72 9.05
N LYS A 23 46.55 -24.24 9.49
CA LYS A 23 47.26 -24.76 10.66
C LYS A 23 46.99 -23.97 11.95
N LEU A 24 46.25 -22.86 11.88
CA LEU A 24 45.88 -22.06 13.06
C LEU A 24 44.46 -22.39 13.47
N VAL A 25 44.32 -23.17 14.55
CA VAL A 25 43.04 -23.27 15.27
C VAL A 25 42.71 -21.87 15.77
N LEU A 26 41.71 -21.23 15.15
CA LEU A 26 41.17 -19.94 15.57
C LEU A 26 40.54 -20.12 16.96
N SER A 27 41.32 -19.83 18.01
CA SER A 27 40.88 -19.94 19.40
C SER A 27 41.12 -18.63 20.17
N GLY A 28 40.28 -18.38 21.17
CA GLY A 28 40.35 -17.21 22.04
C GLY A 28 40.21 -15.87 21.31
N LYS A 29 41.10 -14.92 21.63
CA LYS A 29 41.05 -13.52 21.16
C LYS A 29 41.15 -13.37 19.63
N ILE A 30 41.77 -14.32 18.93
CA ILE A 30 41.96 -14.26 17.47
C ILE A 30 40.64 -14.59 16.75
N LEU A 31 39.91 -15.61 17.22
CA LEU A 31 38.58 -15.96 16.69
C LEU A 31 37.61 -14.78 16.83
N GLU A 32 37.57 -14.16 18.00
CA GLU A 32 36.69 -13.03 18.28
C GLU A 32 36.98 -11.83 17.34
N ARG A 33 38.27 -11.53 17.12
CA ARG A 33 38.69 -10.47 16.18
C ARG A 33 38.31 -10.79 14.73
N THR A 34 38.49 -12.04 14.29
CA THR A 34 38.13 -12.48 12.93
C THR A 34 36.62 -12.44 12.72
N ILE A 35 35.82 -12.95 13.67
CA ILE A 35 34.35 -12.88 13.62
C ILE A 35 33.90 -11.42 13.54
N ARG A 36 34.42 -10.55 14.42
CA ARG A 36 34.08 -9.11 14.43
C ARG A 36 34.46 -8.40 13.14
N SER A 37 35.56 -8.79 12.51
CA SER A 37 35.97 -8.26 11.20
C SER A 37 35.02 -8.73 10.08
N ASN A 38 34.76 -10.03 10.00
CA ASN A 38 33.87 -10.62 9.01
C ASN A 38 32.44 -10.08 9.12
N LEU A 39 31.93 -9.93 10.34
CA LEU A 39 30.61 -9.36 10.61
C LEU A 39 30.54 -7.91 10.12
N ARG A 40 31.57 -7.09 10.36
CA ARG A 40 31.63 -5.70 9.86
C ARG A 40 31.67 -5.64 8.33
N VAL A 41 32.45 -6.52 7.69
CA VAL A 41 32.49 -6.60 6.22
C VAL A 41 31.14 -7.04 5.65
N TRP A 42 30.51 -8.04 6.28
CA TRP A 42 29.17 -8.50 5.89
C TRP A 42 28.13 -7.39 6.05
N GLN A 43 28.09 -6.71 7.20
CA GLN A 43 27.22 -5.57 7.45
C GLN A 43 27.44 -4.45 6.42
N ALA A 44 28.68 -4.14 6.07
CA ALA A 44 29.01 -3.16 5.05
C ALA A 44 28.49 -3.57 3.66
N ARG A 45 28.64 -4.84 3.27
CA ARG A 45 28.12 -5.37 1.99
C ARG A 45 26.60 -5.36 1.95
N VAL A 46 25.94 -5.76 3.03
CA VAL A 46 24.47 -5.73 3.14
C VAL A 46 23.98 -4.30 3.04
N LYS A 47 24.58 -3.37 3.80
CA LYS A 47 24.23 -1.94 3.76
C LYS A 47 24.44 -1.35 2.37
N LEU A 48 25.55 -1.66 1.70
CA LEU A 48 25.82 -1.22 0.33
C LEU A 48 24.77 -1.75 -0.65
N ARG A 49 24.42 -3.04 -0.56
CA ARG A 49 23.40 -3.66 -1.40
C ARG A 49 22.01 -3.05 -1.17
N MET A 50 21.62 -2.85 0.09
CA MET A 50 20.36 -2.18 0.43
C MET A 50 20.33 -0.76 -0.12
N ASN A 51 21.39 0.03 0.11
CA ASN A 51 21.50 1.39 -0.42
C ASN A 51 21.42 1.44 -1.94
N TYR A 52 22.08 0.51 -2.64
CA TYR A 52 22.01 0.40 -4.10
C TYR A 52 20.59 0.07 -4.58
N LEU A 53 19.90 -0.86 -3.93
CA LEU A 53 18.50 -1.20 -4.24
C LEU A 53 17.58 0.01 -4.03
N THR A 54 17.72 0.72 -2.91
CA THR A 54 16.96 1.94 -2.62
C THR A 54 17.24 3.03 -3.66
N TYR A 55 18.51 3.24 -4.01
CA TYR A 55 18.89 4.21 -5.04
C TYR A 55 18.26 3.86 -6.39
N ARG A 56 18.38 2.61 -6.84
CA ARG A 56 17.78 2.14 -8.09
C ARG A 56 16.26 2.31 -8.09
N ASN A 57 15.59 1.99 -6.98
CA ASN A 57 14.15 2.16 -6.84
C ASN A 57 13.75 3.65 -6.91
N LYS A 58 14.52 4.55 -6.30
CA LYS A 58 14.31 6.00 -6.40
C LYS A 58 14.51 6.52 -7.82
N CYS A 59 15.55 6.07 -8.53
CA CYS A 59 15.78 6.43 -9.92
C CYS A 59 14.63 5.96 -10.82
N LEU A 60 14.14 4.73 -10.63
CA LEU A 60 12.99 4.22 -11.38
C LEU A 60 11.72 5.03 -11.09
N LYS A 61 11.43 5.30 -9.80
CA LYS A 61 10.29 6.14 -9.41
C LYS A 61 10.38 7.52 -10.08
N LEU A 62 11.53 8.19 -9.98
CA LEU A 62 11.74 9.50 -10.60
C LEU A 62 11.55 9.45 -12.11
N TYR A 63 12.12 8.45 -12.78
CA TYR A 63 11.96 8.24 -14.22
C TYR A 63 10.49 8.12 -14.60
N CYS A 64 9.72 7.27 -13.91
CA CYS A 64 8.32 7.08 -14.25
C CYS A 64 7.45 8.31 -13.95
N TRP A 65 7.75 9.06 -12.88
CA TRP A 65 7.09 10.34 -12.60
C TRP A 65 7.32 11.36 -13.72
N VAL A 66 8.57 11.47 -14.19
CA VAL A 66 8.91 12.33 -15.33
C VAL A 66 8.21 11.86 -16.60
N ALA A 67 8.17 10.54 -16.84
CA ALA A 67 7.48 9.96 -17.99
C ALA A 67 5.96 10.27 -17.96
N LEU A 68 5.29 10.09 -16.82
CA LEU A 68 3.87 10.41 -16.65
C LEU A 68 3.57 11.89 -16.91
N PHE A 69 4.40 12.78 -16.36
CA PHE A 69 4.22 14.23 -16.54
C PHE A 69 4.43 14.67 -17.99
N LEU A 70 5.47 14.13 -18.65
CA LEU A 70 5.78 14.47 -20.04
C LEU A 70 4.91 13.74 -21.06
N TYR A 71 4.22 12.67 -20.67
CA TYR A 71 3.50 11.80 -21.58
C TYR A 71 2.46 12.54 -22.45
N PRO A 72 1.53 13.34 -21.92
CA PRO A 72 0.54 14.03 -22.74
C PRO A 72 1.17 15.01 -23.74
N THR A 73 2.13 15.82 -23.27
CA THR A 73 2.78 16.86 -24.08
C THR A 73 3.60 16.24 -25.21
N VAL A 74 4.46 15.27 -24.90
CA VAL A 74 5.33 14.62 -25.88
C VAL A 74 4.52 13.76 -26.86
N SER A 75 3.50 13.05 -26.37
CA SER A 75 2.65 12.24 -27.26
C SER A 75 1.89 13.13 -28.26
N LYS A 76 1.34 14.26 -27.80
CA LYS A 76 0.67 15.23 -28.66
C LYS A 76 1.61 15.79 -29.74
N THR A 77 2.84 16.18 -29.37
CA THR A 77 3.79 16.75 -30.35
C THR A 77 4.24 15.72 -31.38
N ILE A 78 4.45 14.46 -30.98
CA ILE A 78 4.77 13.36 -31.91
C ILE A 78 3.63 13.15 -32.90
N LEU A 79 2.38 13.07 -32.41
CA LEU A 79 1.21 12.84 -33.27
C LEU A 79 0.95 14.02 -34.22
N MET A 80 1.23 15.26 -33.80
CA MET A 80 1.04 16.44 -34.65
C MET A 80 1.86 16.44 -35.94
N ILE A 81 2.95 15.66 -36.04
CA ILE A 81 3.76 15.52 -37.27
C ILE A 81 2.96 14.86 -38.41
N PHE A 82 1.95 14.06 -38.07
CA PHE A 82 1.07 13.41 -39.03
C PHE A 82 -0.16 14.24 -39.38
N ASN A 83 -0.37 15.40 -38.73
CA ASN A 83 -1.53 16.24 -38.97
C ASN A 83 -1.31 17.14 -40.20
N CYS A 84 -1.83 16.70 -41.34
CA CYS A 84 -1.75 17.41 -42.62
C CYS A 84 -3.09 18.03 -42.99
N GLN A 85 -3.07 19.30 -43.41
CA GLN A 85 -4.25 20.02 -43.88
C GLN A 85 -4.14 20.30 -45.39
N GLU A 86 -5.25 20.12 -46.10
CA GLU A 86 -5.35 20.38 -47.54
C GLU A 86 -5.56 21.88 -47.79
N ILE A 87 -4.71 22.48 -48.62
CA ILE A 87 -4.81 23.88 -49.05
C ILE A 87 -4.64 23.90 -50.58
N GLY A 88 -5.75 24.04 -51.31
CA GLY A 88 -5.78 23.84 -52.76
C GLY A 88 -5.47 22.38 -53.11
N ASP A 89 -4.56 22.14 -54.05
CA ASP A 89 -4.19 20.79 -54.51
C ASP A 89 -3.09 20.10 -53.69
N THR A 90 -2.58 20.78 -52.65
CA THR A 90 -1.40 20.30 -51.89
C THR A 90 -1.67 20.27 -50.40
N ARG A 91 -1.12 19.26 -49.72
CA ARG A 91 -1.26 19.07 -48.27
C ARG A 91 -0.04 19.62 -47.55
N TYR A 92 -0.27 20.48 -46.57
CA TYR A 92 0.78 21.07 -45.74
C TYR A 92 0.65 20.62 -44.29
N LEU A 93 1.78 20.56 -43.60
CA LEU A 93 1.81 20.25 -42.17
C LEU A 93 1.16 21.40 -41.37
N VAL A 94 0.23 21.08 -40.46
CA VAL A 94 -0.51 22.10 -39.69
C VAL A 94 0.40 22.92 -38.79
N VAL A 95 1.39 22.29 -38.15
CA VAL A 95 2.35 22.95 -37.24
C VAL A 95 3.33 23.85 -37.98
N ASP A 96 3.77 23.44 -39.18
CA ASP A 96 4.67 24.21 -40.03
C ASP A 96 4.24 24.13 -41.50
N ARG A 97 3.55 25.16 -41.97
CA ARG A 97 3.04 25.24 -43.34
C ARG A 97 4.14 25.38 -44.40
N ARG A 98 5.42 25.48 -44.03
CA ARG A 98 6.54 25.45 -44.99
C ARG A 98 6.81 24.05 -45.52
N ILE A 99 6.35 23.02 -44.81
CA ILE A 99 6.59 21.62 -45.16
C ILE A 99 5.37 21.05 -45.89
N VAL A 100 5.57 20.61 -47.13
CA VAL A 100 4.58 19.85 -47.92
C VAL A 100 4.58 18.40 -47.42
N CYS A 101 3.39 17.91 -47.05
CA CYS A 101 3.20 16.53 -46.62
C CYS A 101 3.47 15.54 -47.76
N TYR A 102 3.92 14.34 -47.40
CA TYR A 102 4.31 13.27 -48.34
C TYR A 102 5.51 13.57 -49.24
N ASN A 103 6.20 14.69 -49.03
CA ASN A 103 7.49 14.96 -49.65
C ASN A 103 8.64 14.22 -48.93
N SER A 104 9.82 14.13 -49.54
CA SER A 104 11.00 13.49 -48.96
C SER A 104 11.40 14.08 -47.61
N THR A 105 11.28 15.41 -47.45
CA THR A 105 11.54 16.10 -46.18
C THR A 105 10.56 15.68 -45.08
N TRP A 106 9.26 15.59 -45.41
CA TRP A 106 8.24 15.13 -44.48
C TRP A 106 8.43 13.65 -44.13
N ALA A 107 8.82 12.81 -45.09
CA ALA A 107 9.05 11.39 -44.86
C ALA A 107 10.12 11.13 -43.78
N ILE A 108 11.21 11.91 -43.75
CA ILE A 108 12.24 11.81 -42.70
C ILE A 108 11.65 12.08 -41.32
N PHE A 109 10.88 13.16 -41.18
CA PHE A 109 10.21 13.49 -39.92
C PHE A 109 9.14 12.46 -39.55
N GLY A 110 8.40 11.95 -40.53
CA GLY A 110 7.40 10.91 -40.34
C GLY A 110 8.00 9.61 -39.82
N VAL A 111 9.17 9.17 -40.32
CA VAL A 111 9.86 7.98 -39.81
C VAL A 111 10.31 8.17 -38.36
N ILE A 112 10.87 9.33 -38.02
CA ILE A 112 11.27 9.66 -36.63
C ILE A 112 10.04 9.69 -35.72
N ALA A 113 8.95 10.31 -36.17
CA ALA A 113 7.69 10.38 -35.43
C ALA A 113 7.09 8.98 -35.23
N MET A 114 7.13 8.10 -36.24
CA MET A 114 6.66 6.72 -36.13
C MET A 114 7.45 5.93 -35.08
N ALA A 115 8.78 6.08 -35.05
CA ALA A 115 9.60 5.51 -33.98
C ALA A 115 9.19 6.08 -32.60
N GLY A 116 8.91 7.38 -32.53
CA GLY A 116 8.35 8.03 -31.34
C GLY A 116 7.00 7.46 -30.90
N VAL A 117 6.09 7.15 -31.83
CA VAL A 117 4.80 6.51 -31.51
C VAL A 117 5.02 5.14 -30.87
N VAL A 118 5.89 4.32 -31.44
CA VAL A 118 6.18 2.98 -30.90
C VAL A 118 6.84 3.07 -29.53
N VAL A 119 7.87 3.90 -29.39
CA VAL A 119 8.69 3.97 -28.17
C VAL A 119 8.00 4.74 -27.04
N TRP A 120 7.30 5.82 -27.36
CA TRP A 120 6.73 6.73 -26.36
C TRP A 120 5.23 6.55 -26.19
N VAL A 121 4.45 6.72 -27.26
CA VAL A 121 2.98 6.73 -27.21
C VAL A 121 2.44 5.38 -26.78
N VAL A 122 2.91 4.29 -27.40
CA VAL A 122 2.52 2.91 -27.05
C VAL A 122 3.46 2.32 -26.00
N GLY A 123 4.75 2.65 -26.08
CA GLY A 123 5.77 2.05 -25.23
C GLY A 123 5.63 2.38 -23.75
N ILE A 124 5.24 3.60 -23.36
CA ILE A 124 5.08 3.96 -21.94
C ILE A 124 3.91 3.22 -21.26
N PRO A 125 2.67 3.25 -21.81
CA PRO A 125 1.56 2.50 -21.22
C PRO A 125 1.86 1.00 -21.14
N PHE A 126 2.47 0.42 -22.19
CA PHE A 126 2.90 -0.98 -22.18
C PHE A 126 3.98 -1.25 -21.13
N PHE A 127 4.95 -0.36 -20.98
CA PHE A 127 6.01 -0.47 -19.99
C PHE A 127 5.45 -0.49 -18.55
N PHE A 128 4.47 0.37 -18.23
CA PHE A 128 3.82 0.34 -16.92
C PHE A 128 3.04 -0.96 -16.68
N TRP A 129 2.28 -1.42 -17.67
CA TRP A 129 1.59 -2.71 -17.60
C TRP A 129 2.55 -3.86 -17.33
N VAL A 130 3.66 -3.93 -18.07
CA VAL A 130 4.69 -4.97 -17.91
C VAL A 130 5.38 -4.87 -16.54
N LEU A 131 5.74 -3.66 -16.08
CA LEU A 131 6.38 -3.48 -14.78
C LEU A 131 5.53 -4.02 -13.62
N ILE A 132 4.23 -3.72 -13.64
CA ILE A 132 3.31 -4.19 -12.60
C ILE A 132 3.11 -5.70 -12.70
N ARG A 133 2.89 -6.24 -13.91
CA ARG A 133 2.76 -7.69 -14.13
C ARG A 133 3.98 -8.48 -13.66
N LEU A 134 5.18 -8.01 -14.00
CA LEU A 134 6.42 -8.64 -13.55
C LEU A 134 6.60 -8.57 -12.02
N ALA A 135 6.12 -7.51 -11.38
CA ALA A 135 6.13 -7.40 -9.92
C ALA A 135 5.10 -8.33 -9.27
N GLN A 136 3.89 -8.43 -9.82
CA GLN A 136 2.82 -9.34 -9.37
C GLN A 136 3.25 -10.80 -9.46
N ASP A 137 3.76 -11.23 -10.62
CA ASP A 137 4.06 -12.64 -10.90
C ASP A 137 5.37 -13.13 -10.24
N ARG A 138 6.07 -12.26 -9.52
CA ARG A 138 7.38 -12.55 -8.92
C ARG A 138 7.34 -13.74 -7.97
N GLY A 139 7.90 -14.86 -8.42
CA GLY A 139 8.05 -16.07 -7.61
C GLY A 139 6.74 -16.79 -7.27
N VAL A 140 5.61 -16.41 -7.89
CA VAL A 140 4.30 -17.02 -7.62
C VAL A 140 4.27 -18.45 -8.12
N ALA A 141 4.68 -18.69 -9.38
CA ALA A 141 4.68 -20.03 -9.98
C ALA A 141 5.57 -21.02 -9.21
N GLU A 142 6.77 -20.59 -8.79
CA GLU A 142 7.68 -21.43 -8.01
C GLU A 142 7.12 -21.73 -6.60
N ARG A 143 6.52 -20.75 -5.93
CA ARG A 143 5.85 -20.98 -4.64
C ARG A 143 4.69 -21.96 -4.76
N LEU A 144 3.88 -21.84 -5.81
CA LEU A 144 2.75 -22.71 -6.05
C LEU A 144 3.21 -24.15 -6.33
N ARG A 145 4.26 -24.33 -7.13
CA ARG A 145 4.93 -25.62 -7.36
C ARG A 145 5.42 -26.26 -6.07
N LEU A 146 5.97 -25.48 -5.14
CA LEU A 146 6.40 -25.97 -3.84
C LEU A 146 5.22 -26.36 -2.94
N LEU A 147 4.14 -25.58 -2.94
CA LEU A 147 2.94 -25.86 -2.14
C LEU A 147 2.15 -27.06 -2.63
N ARG A 148 2.31 -27.46 -3.90
CA ARG A 148 1.73 -28.70 -4.45
C ARG A 148 2.43 -29.96 -3.92
N LYS A 149 3.66 -29.87 -3.39
CA LYS A 149 4.38 -31.03 -2.84
C LYS A 149 3.73 -31.51 -1.52
N PRO A 150 3.62 -32.83 -1.29
CA PRO A 150 2.95 -33.38 -0.10
C PRO A 150 3.62 -32.97 1.22
N GLN A 151 4.94 -32.77 1.20
CA GLN A 151 5.72 -32.32 2.36
C GLN A 151 5.28 -30.95 2.90
N CYS A 152 4.73 -30.09 2.03
CA CYS A 152 4.34 -28.72 2.36
C CYS A 152 2.83 -28.58 2.67
N ARG A 153 2.10 -29.68 2.89
CA ARG A 153 0.64 -29.66 3.13
C ARG A 153 0.21 -28.76 4.29
N LYS A 154 0.96 -28.77 5.41
CA LYS A 154 0.68 -27.87 6.55
C LYS A 154 0.78 -26.40 6.16
N LEU A 155 1.80 -26.05 5.36
CA LEU A 155 1.99 -24.69 4.87
C LEU A 155 0.88 -24.30 3.89
N ARG A 156 0.53 -25.17 2.94
CA ARG A 156 -0.59 -24.94 2.01
C ARG A 156 -1.89 -24.65 2.75
N ASN A 157 -2.24 -25.45 3.75
CA ASN A 157 -3.44 -25.25 4.56
C ASN A 157 -3.42 -23.92 5.31
N LYS A 158 -2.26 -23.47 5.79
CA LYS A 158 -2.12 -22.14 6.40
C LYS A 158 -2.46 -21.04 5.40
N TRP A 159 -1.88 -21.07 4.20
CA TRP A 159 -2.17 -20.07 3.16
C TRP A 159 -3.62 -20.13 2.68
N LEU A 160 -4.20 -21.32 2.53
CA LEU A 160 -5.62 -21.47 2.21
C LEU A 160 -6.52 -20.86 3.29
N LYS A 161 -6.18 -21.02 4.57
CA LYS A 161 -6.92 -20.37 5.66
C LYS A 161 -6.83 -18.83 5.57
N GLU A 162 -5.67 -18.28 5.25
CA GLU A 162 -5.50 -16.84 5.01
C GLU A 162 -6.36 -16.36 3.82
N VAL A 163 -6.42 -17.14 2.74
CA VAL A 163 -7.27 -16.86 1.57
C VAL A 163 -8.75 -16.86 1.94
N LEU A 164 -9.21 -17.89 2.66
CA LEU A 164 -10.60 -17.99 3.13
C LEU A 164 -10.98 -16.85 4.07
N GLN A 165 -10.07 -16.45 4.96
CA GLN A 165 -10.30 -15.30 5.84
C GLN A 165 -10.48 -14.02 5.03
N GLN A 166 -9.64 -13.78 4.02
CA GLN A 166 -9.79 -12.62 3.16
C GLN A 166 -11.11 -12.67 2.37
N HIS A 167 -11.51 -13.83 1.86
CA HIS A 167 -12.81 -13.96 1.19
C HIS A 167 -13.99 -13.68 2.12
N ALA A 168 -13.89 -14.03 3.41
CA ALA A 168 -14.90 -13.68 4.40
C ALA A 168 -14.96 -12.17 4.67
N GLU A 169 -13.81 -11.48 4.67
CA GLU A 169 -13.73 -10.01 4.77
C GLU A 169 -14.30 -9.33 3.51
N ASP A 170 -14.00 -9.87 2.32
CA ASP A 170 -14.47 -9.36 1.03
C ASP A 170 -15.94 -9.75 0.72
N GLY A 171 -16.56 -10.63 1.53
CA GLY A 171 -17.92 -11.15 1.31
C GLY A 171 -18.07 -12.05 0.09
N VAL A 172 -16.97 -12.62 -0.43
CA VAL A 172 -16.94 -13.42 -1.67
C VAL A 172 -17.01 -14.91 -1.35
N CYS A 173 -17.95 -15.64 -1.95
CA CYS A 173 -17.96 -17.10 -1.90
C CYS A 173 -17.43 -17.68 -3.22
N VAL A 174 -16.43 -18.58 -3.12
CA VAL A 174 -15.86 -19.25 -4.29
C VAL A 174 -16.43 -20.68 -4.38
N PRO A 175 -17.09 -21.05 -5.48
CA PRO A 175 -17.58 -22.42 -5.70
C PRO A 175 -16.41 -23.41 -5.79
N ASP A 176 -16.62 -24.64 -5.33
CA ASP A 176 -15.70 -25.78 -5.53
C ASP A 176 -14.27 -25.57 -4.99
N MET A 177 -14.14 -24.98 -3.80
CA MET A 177 -12.86 -24.82 -3.10
C MET A 177 -12.19 -26.14 -2.67
N ASP A 178 -12.84 -27.28 -2.88
CA ASP A 178 -12.25 -28.61 -2.67
C ASP A 178 -11.33 -29.01 -3.83
N ASN A 179 -11.54 -28.45 -5.01
CA ASN A 179 -10.72 -28.70 -6.19
C ASN A 179 -9.34 -28.05 -6.09
N ILE A 180 -8.29 -28.83 -6.31
CA ILE A 180 -6.89 -28.40 -6.21
C ILE A 180 -6.55 -27.29 -7.21
N ASP A 181 -7.12 -27.32 -8.41
CA ASP A 181 -6.82 -26.31 -9.43
C ASP A 181 -7.50 -24.98 -9.11
N VAL A 182 -8.72 -25.00 -8.57
CA VAL A 182 -9.42 -23.81 -8.05
C VAL A 182 -8.67 -23.20 -6.87
N GLN A 183 -8.24 -24.04 -5.92
CA GLN A 183 -7.37 -23.61 -4.82
C GLN A 183 -6.08 -22.96 -5.33
N ASP A 184 -5.45 -23.53 -6.34
CA ASP A 184 -4.20 -23.03 -6.90
C ASP A 184 -4.39 -21.68 -7.60
N GLU A 185 -5.52 -21.47 -8.29
CA GLU A 185 -5.88 -20.20 -8.90
C GLU A 185 -6.12 -19.10 -7.85
N GLU A 186 -6.95 -19.36 -6.83
CA GLU A 186 -7.24 -18.40 -5.78
C GLU A 186 -5.98 -18.07 -4.95
N LEU A 187 -5.16 -19.07 -4.68
CA LEU A 187 -3.87 -18.87 -4.04
C LEU A 187 -2.93 -18.02 -4.90
N ALA A 188 -2.91 -18.23 -6.21
CA ALA A 188 -2.14 -17.40 -7.13
C ALA A 188 -2.64 -15.95 -7.12
N LYS A 189 -3.96 -15.71 -7.18
CA LYS A 189 -4.57 -14.37 -7.07
C LYS A 189 -4.17 -13.70 -5.76
N TYR A 190 -4.27 -14.42 -4.63
CA TYR A 190 -3.86 -13.93 -3.32
C TYR A 190 -2.36 -13.58 -3.25
N MET A 191 -1.47 -14.45 -3.75
CA MET A 191 -0.03 -14.18 -3.75
C MET A 191 0.34 -12.97 -4.64
N LYS A 192 -0.31 -12.81 -5.79
CA LYS A 192 -0.10 -11.64 -6.66
C LYS A 192 -0.51 -10.34 -5.95
N ARG A 193 -1.67 -10.36 -5.26
CA ARG A 193 -2.13 -9.23 -4.43
C ARG A 193 -1.12 -8.91 -3.32
N LYS A 194 -0.64 -9.92 -2.59
CA LYS A 194 0.34 -9.76 -1.50
C LYS A 194 1.70 -9.25 -1.99
N ASN A 195 2.13 -9.65 -3.19
CA ASN A 195 3.37 -9.14 -3.81
C ASN A 195 3.30 -7.63 -4.11
N LEU A 196 2.12 -7.10 -4.45
CA LEU A 196 1.94 -5.65 -4.65
C LEU A 196 1.88 -4.87 -3.34
N LYS A 197 1.33 -5.45 -2.28
CA LYS A 197 1.36 -4.85 -0.93
C LYS A 197 2.74 -4.94 -0.24
N ASP A 198 3.73 -5.57 -0.87
CA ASP A 198 5.07 -5.60 -0.31
C ASP A 198 5.67 -4.19 -0.30
N SER A 199 6.13 -3.73 0.86
CA SER A 199 6.65 -2.36 1.04
C SER A 199 7.76 -1.99 0.05
N THR A 200 8.54 -2.97 -0.41
CA THR A 200 9.61 -2.73 -1.40
C THR A 200 9.07 -2.47 -2.81
N VAL A 201 7.95 -3.13 -3.17
CA VAL A 201 7.28 -2.99 -4.45
C VAL A 201 6.46 -1.71 -4.44
N GLU A 202 5.69 -1.48 -3.38
CA GLU A 202 4.87 -0.30 -3.18
C GLU A 202 5.71 0.99 -3.16
N ALA A 203 6.83 1.03 -2.43
CA ALA A 203 7.71 2.21 -2.44
C ALA A 203 8.29 2.53 -3.84
N ARG A 204 8.38 1.53 -4.72
CA ARG A 204 8.98 1.65 -6.05
C ARG A 204 7.95 1.91 -7.15
N LEU A 205 6.83 1.22 -7.12
CA LEU A 205 5.80 1.17 -8.18
C LEU A 205 4.43 1.66 -7.70
N GLY A 206 4.25 1.89 -6.40
CA GLY A 206 2.98 2.28 -5.80
C GLY A 206 2.41 3.57 -6.39
N PHE A 207 3.24 4.52 -6.84
CA PHE A 207 2.72 5.72 -7.52
C PHE A 207 1.93 5.42 -8.82
N ILE A 208 2.01 4.21 -9.39
CA ILE A 208 1.25 3.80 -10.58
C ILE A 208 -0.07 3.13 -10.19
N TYR A 209 -0.11 2.35 -9.09
CA TYR A 209 -1.24 1.47 -8.80
C TYR A 209 -1.83 1.59 -7.39
N ALA A 210 -1.13 2.23 -6.44
CA ALA A 210 -1.51 2.22 -5.03
C ALA A 210 -2.81 2.98 -4.78
N ASP A 211 -3.08 4.03 -5.56
CA ASP A 211 -4.31 4.83 -5.47
C ASP A 211 -5.53 4.07 -6.01
N TYR A 212 -5.31 2.98 -6.76
CA TYR A 212 -6.36 2.15 -7.35
C TYR A 212 -6.61 0.90 -6.53
N SER A 213 -7.85 0.40 -6.59
CA SER A 213 -8.17 -0.90 -6.02
C SER A 213 -7.36 -2.01 -6.72
N GLN A 214 -7.01 -3.05 -5.97
CA GLN A 214 -6.14 -4.14 -6.43
C GLN A 214 -6.68 -4.88 -7.66
N ALA A 215 -8.01 -4.87 -7.88
CA ALA A 215 -8.62 -5.45 -9.07
C ALA A 215 -8.31 -4.62 -10.34
N TYR A 216 -8.10 -3.31 -10.18
CA TYR A 216 -7.92 -2.33 -11.24
C TYR A 216 -6.49 -1.77 -11.29
N TRP A 217 -5.48 -2.59 -10.96
CA TRP A 217 -4.05 -2.21 -11.03
C TRP A 217 -3.58 -1.69 -12.40
N TRP A 218 -4.32 -1.99 -13.46
CA TRP A 218 -4.06 -1.58 -14.85
C TRP A 218 -4.71 -0.24 -15.22
N PHE A 219 -5.48 0.37 -14.33
CA PHE A 219 -6.29 1.54 -14.64
C PHE A 219 -5.46 2.77 -15.02
N GLU A 220 -4.24 2.93 -14.50
CA GLU A 220 -3.33 4.00 -14.95
C GLU A 220 -3.08 3.96 -16.47
N VAL A 221 -3.03 2.77 -17.06
CA VAL A 221 -2.87 2.58 -18.52
C VAL A 221 -4.10 3.09 -19.26
N VAL A 222 -5.30 2.87 -18.71
CA VAL A 222 -6.56 3.38 -19.26
C VAL A 222 -6.58 4.89 -19.18
N ASP A 223 -6.21 5.46 -18.04
CA ASP A 223 -6.22 6.90 -17.84
C ASP A 223 -5.23 7.61 -18.79
N LEU A 224 -4.05 7.04 -19.00
CA LEU A 224 -3.09 7.51 -20.01
C LEU A 224 -3.64 7.40 -21.43
N SER A 225 -4.33 6.30 -21.76
CA SER A 225 -4.95 6.12 -23.08
C SER A 225 -6.02 7.18 -23.34
N ARG A 226 -6.84 7.52 -22.34
CA ARG A 226 -7.84 8.58 -22.39
C ARG A 226 -7.22 9.96 -22.58
N LYS A 227 -6.19 10.28 -21.78
CA LYS A 227 -5.42 11.54 -21.90
C LYS A 227 -4.83 11.69 -23.31
N LEU A 228 -4.30 10.62 -23.88
CA LEU A 228 -3.78 10.59 -25.25
C LEU A 228 -4.88 10.85 -26.28
N PHE A 229 -6.04 10.21 -26.11
CA PHE A 229 -7.14 10.34 -27.05
C PHE A 229 -7.66 11.78 -27.11
N LEU A 230 -7.89 12.39 -25.94
CA LEU A 230 -8.42 13.75 -25.81
C LEU A 230 -7.42 14.85 -26.19
N SER A 231 -6.11 14.61 -26.10
CA SER A 231 -5.09 15.63 -26.38
C SER A 231 -4.38 15.49 -27.73
N GLY A 232 -4.23 14.26 -28.23
CA GLY A 232 -3.46 13.94 -29.43
C GLY A 232 -4.31 13.38 -30.57
N VAL A 233 -5.06 12.29 -30.33
CA VAL A 233 -5.78 11.58 -31.40
C VAL A 233 -6.90 12.44 -32.00
N ILE A 234 -7.60 13.20 -31.17
CA ILE A 234 -8.70 14.05 -31.62
C ILE A 234 -8.28 15.19 -32.57
N VAL A 235 -6.99 15.50 -32.63
CA VAL A 235 -6.43 16.55 -33.51
C VAL A 235 -6.40 16.12 -34.98
N PHE A 236 -6.54 14.82 -35.26
CA PHE A 236 -6.65 14.30 -36.64
C PHE A 236 -8.03 14.48 -37.25
N VAL A 237 -9.05 14.75 -36.44
CA VAL A 237 -10.35 15.18 -36.94
C VAL A 237 -10.24 16.64 -37.37
N GLN A 238 -10.89 17.02 -38.46
CA GLN A 238 -10.78 18.36 -39.03
C GLN A 238 -10.91 19.44 -37.95
N ASN A 239 -9.90 20.30 -37.86
CA ASN A 239 -9.77 21.31 -36.82
C ASN A 239 -11.00 22.23 -36.82
N GLY A 240 -11.72 22.28 -35.70
CA GLY A 240 -12.88 23.14 -35.53
C GLY A 240 -14.17 22.58 -36.13
N SER A 241 -14.17 21.32 -36.60
CA SER A 241 -15.39 20.61 -36.99
C SER A 241 -16.26 20.30 -35.78
N VAL A 242 -17.59 20.32 -35.97
CA VAL A 242 -18.56 19.85 -34.98
C VAL A 242 -18.31 18.37 -34.63
N GLU A 243 -17.89 17.58 -35.62
CA GLU A 243 -17.56 16.15 -35.44
C GLU A 243 -16.43 15.94 -34.43
N GLN A 244 -15.43 16.83 -34.43
CA GLN A 244 -14.32 16.79 -33.49
C GLN A 244 -14.83 16.91 -32.05
N VAL A 245 -15.77 17.82 -31.81
CA VAL A 245 -16.26 18.05 -30.46
C VAL A 245 -17.27 16.98 -30.03
N LEU A 246 -18.09 16.46 -30.95
CA LEU A 246 -18.98 15.32 -30.68
C LEU A 246 -18.18 14.07 -30.26
N LEU A 247 -17.06 13.80 -30.92
CA LEU A 247 -16.16 12.71 -30.53
C LEU A 247 -15.53 12.96 -29.15
N ALA A 248 -15.15 14.21 -28.84
CA ALA A 248 -14.62 14.57 -27.51
C ALA A 248 -15.64 14.29 -26.40
N LEU A 249 -16.88 14.74 -26.61
CA LEU A 249 -17.99 14.54 -25.68
C LEU A 249 -18.32 13.05 -25.51
N SER A 250 -18.28 12.27 -26.59
CA SER A 250 -18.49 10.82 -26.56
C SER A 250 -17.45 10.11 -25.70
N VAL A 251 -16.16 10.46 -25.86
CA VAL A 251 -15.07 9.91 -25.03
C VAL A 251 -15.24 10.30 -23.56
N CYS A 252 -15.66 11.53 -23.29
CA CYS A 252 -15.93 11.99 -21.93
C CYS A 252 -17.10 11.22 -21.28
N LEU A 253 -18.17 10.94 -22.03
CA LEU A 253 -19.30 10.15 -21.55
C LEU A 253 -18.94 8.69 -21.29
N VAL A 254 -18.21 8.04 -22.20
CA VAL A 254 -17.73 6.67 -22.02
C VAL A 254 -16.82 6.56 -20.80
N THR A 255 -15.93 7.54 -20.59
CA THR A 255 -15.08 7.59 -19.39
C THR A 255 -15.93 7.78 -18.14
N MET A 256 -16.93 8.67 -18.16
CA MET A 256 -17.82 8.90 -17.01
C MET A 256 -18.56 7.63 -16.63
N TRP A 257 -19.14 6.95 -17.62
CA TRP A 257 -19.80 5.66 -17.43
C TRP A 257 -18.84 4.63 -16.81
N PHE A 258 -17.61 4.55 -17.31
CA PHE A 258 -16.59 3.65 -16.79
C PHE A 258 -16.25 3.96 -15.31
N LEU A 259 -16.04 5.24 -14.95
CA LEU A 259 -15.71 5.65 -13.58
C LEU A 259 -16.86 5.35 -12.60
N LEU A 260 -18.10 5.62 -13.00
CA LEU A 260 -19.27 5.37 -12.16
C LEU A 260 -19.56 3.88 -11.96
N TYR A 261 -19.34 3.07 -13.00
CA TYR A 261 -19.63 1.63 -12.96
C TYR A 261 -18.54 0.83 -12.24
N PHE A 262 -17.27 1.06 -12.60
CA PHE A 262 -16.16 0.24 -12.08
C PHE A 262 -15.57 0.75 -10.76
N GLN A 263 -15.72 2.03 -10.45
CA GLN A 263 -15.16 2.68 -9.25
C GLN A 263 -13.70 2.24 -8.99
N PRO A 264 -12.76 2.57 -9.89
CA PRO A 264 -11.43 1.99 -9.89
C PRO A 264 -10.53 2.44 -8.74
N TYR A 265 -10.81 3.58 -8.10
CA TYR A 265 -10.00 4.10 -6.99
C TYR A 265 -10.22 3.31 -5.70
N GLY A 266 -9.21 3.26 -4.83
CA GLY A 266 -9.28 2.52 -3.58
C GLY A 266 -10.30 3.09 -2.61
N GLU A 267 -10.39 4.42 -2.52
CA GLU A 267 -11.33 5.12 -1.63
C GLU A 267 -12.56 5.64 -2.39
N TYR A 268 -13.70 5.66 -1.71
CA TYR A 268 -14.94 6.16 -2.30
C TYR A 268 -14.89 7.67 -2.58
N SER A 269 -14.25 8.44 -1.70
CA SER A 269 -14.03 9.88 -1.87
C SER A 269 -13.27 10.20 -3.16
N ASP A 270 -12.20 9.45 -3.43
CA ASP A 270 -11.40 9.58 -4.66
C ASP A 270 -12.21 9.25 -5.91
N ASN A 271 -13.00 8.17 -5.88
CA ASN A 271 -13.92 7.82 -6.97
C ASN A 271 -14.94 8.93 -7.23
N LEU A 272 -15.47 9.55 -6.17
CA LEU A 272 -16.43 10.65 -6.28
C LEU A 272 -15.76 11.90 -6.89
N ILE A 273 -14.57 12.27 -6.42
CA ILE A 273 -13.81 13.40 -6.97
C ILE A 273 -13.49 13.16 -8.46
N ALA A 274 -13.05 11.95 -8.82
CA ALA A 274 -12.79 11.58 -10.21
C ALA A 274 -14.06 11.66 -11.07
N SER A 275 -15.21 11.22 -10.55
CA SER A 275 -16.48 11.29 -11.27
C SER A 275 -16.97 12.73 -11.46
N VAL A 276 -16.90 13.57 -10.40
CA VAL A 276 -17.29 14.99 -10.48
C VAL A 276 -16.38 15.78 -11.42
N THR A 277 -15.07 15.51 -11.39
CA THR A 277 -14.12 16.16 -12.33
C THR A 277 -14.33 15.70 -13.76
N GLN A 278 -14.69 14.43 -13.99
CA GLN A 278 -15.05 13.93 -15.32
C GLN A 278 -16.35 14.56 -15.85
N LEU A 279 -17.35 14.76 -14.99
CA LEU A 279 -18.55 15.53 -15.31
C LEU A 279 -18.21 16.99 -15.63
N GLN A 280 -17.30 17.61 -14.88
CA GLN A 280 -16.86 18.98 -15.14
C GLN A 280 -16.16 19.10 -16.51
N LEU A 281 -15.33 18.14 -16.89
CA LEU A 281 -14.71 18.11 -18.22
C LEU A 281 -15.77 18.03 -19.33
N PHE A 282 -16.81 17.20 -19.14
CA PHE A 282 -17.94 17.13 -20.05
C PHE A 282 -18.68 18.48 -20.15
N LEU A 283 -19.03 19.10 -19.02
CA LEU A 283 -19.71 20.40 -18.99
C LEU A 283 -18.86 21.51 -19.62
N THR A 284 -17.56 21.51 -19.38
CA THR A 284 -16.61 22.48 -19.96
C THR A 284 -16.61 22.38 -21.48
N LEU A 285 -16.53 21.16 -22.03
CA LEU A 285 -16.58 20.95 -23.48
C LEU A 285 -17.95 21.32 -24.05
N TRP A 286 -19.04 20.93 -23.38
CA TRP A 286 -20.41 21.23 -23.82
C TRP A 286 -20.70 22.73 -23.84
N LEU A 287 -20.36 23.46 -22.77
CA LEU A 287 -20.48 24.92 -22.71
C LEU A 287 -19.59 25.61 -23.74
N GLY A 288 -18.38 25.08 -23.99
CA GLY A 288 -17.50 25.55 -25.06
C GLY A 288 -18.15 25.47 -26.44
N VAL A 289 -18.83 24.36 -26.74
CA VAL A 289 -19.62 24.21 -27.99
C VAL A 289 -20.77 25.21 -28.02
N MET A 290 -21.51 25.36 -26.93
CA MET A 290 -22.66 26.28 -26.88
C MET A 290 -22.24 27.73 -27.14
N ILE A 291 -21.09 28.17 -26.60
CA ILE A 291 -20.53 29.48 -26.89
C ILE A 291 -20.19 29.59 -28.39
N ARG A 292 -19.54 28.57 -28.95
CA ARG A 292 -19.16 28.55 -30.38
C ARG A 292 -20.38 28.58 -31.30
N LEU A 293 -21.43 27.82 -30.99
CA LEU A 293 -22.68 27.82 -31.76
C LEU A 293 -23.39 29.18 -31.67
N ASN A 294 -23.40 29.79 -30.48
CA ASN A 294 -23.99 31.11 -30.27
C ASN A 294 -23.22 32.25 -30.98
N ASP A 295 -21.92 32.06 -31.24
CA ASP A 295 -21.12 32.98 -32.06
C ASP A 295 -21.39 32.83 -33.56
N MET A 296 -21.83 31.65 -34.01
CA MET A 296 -22.09 31.36 -35.44
C MET A 296 -23.49 31.82 -35.89
N ASN A 297 -24.42 32.02 -34.98
CA ASN A 297 -25.77 32.50 -35.29
C ASN A 297 -25.83 34.03 -35.33
N GLU A 298 -26.54 34.60 -36.31
CA GLU A 298 -26.73 36.05 -36.44
C GLU A 298 -27.50 36.65 -35.26
N GLU A 299 -28.51 35.92 -34.76
CA GLU A 299 -29.17 36.22 -33.50
C GLU A 299 -28.54 35.39 -32.38
N SER A 300 -28.12 36.05 -31.30
CA SER A 300 -27.63 35.35 -30.12
C SER A 300 -28.78 34.59 -29.46
N LEU A 301 -28.76 33.26 -29.56
CA LEU A 301 -29.74 32.37 -28.91
C LEU A 301 -29.75 32.53 -27.39
N ILE A 302 -28.56 32.76 -26.80
CA ILE A 302 -28.34 32.84 -25.36
C ILE A 302 -27.36 33.97 -25.04
N ASN A 303 -27.56 34.64 -23.91
CA ASN A 303 -26.64 35.66 -23.40
C ASN A 303 -25.22 35.10 -23.23
N LYS A 304 -24.25 35.60 -24.02
CA LYS A 304 -22.84 35.18 -23.99
C LYS A 304 -22.20 35.34 -22.60
N SER A 305 -22.54 36.43 -21.90
CA SER A 305 -22.06 36.69 -20.53
C SER A 305 -22.51 35.59 -19.56
N LEU A 306 -23.76 35.13 -19.67
CA LEU A 306 -24.30 34.07 -18.82
C LEU A 306 -23.58 32.74 -19.07
N LEU A 307 -23.34 32.37 -20.33
CA LEU A 307 -22.59 31.16 -20.67
C LEU A 307 -21.15 31.19 -20.14
N SER A 308 -20.46 32.33 -20.26
CA SER A 308 -19.11 32.50 -19.71
C SER A 308 -19.07 32.45 -18.18
N ILE A 309 -20.05 33.07 -17.50
CA ILE A 309 -20.18 33.00 -16.05
C ILE A 309 -20.45 31.56 -15.60
N LEU A 310 -21.32 30.83 -16.30
CA LEU A 310 -21.62 29.43 -16.00
C LEU A 310 -20.38 28.53 -16.17
N LEU A 311 -19.62 28.73 -17.25
CA LEU A 311 -18.38 27.99 -17.51
C LEU A 311 -17.35 28.21 -16.40
N VAL A 312 -17.08 29.47 -16.05
CA VAL A 312 -16.09 29.79 -15.01
C VAL A 312 -16.62 29.39 -13.62
N GLY A 313 -17.89 29.63 -13.34
CA GLY A 313 -18.53 29.33 -12.07
C GLY A 313 -18.53 27.83 -11.74
N THR A 314 -18.83 26.98 -12.72
CA THR A 314 -18.78 25.51 -12.54
C THR A 314 -17.36 25.01 -12.28
N CYS A 315 -16.35 25.53 -13.01
CA CYS A 315 -14.94 25.21 -12.75
C CYS A 315 -14.51 25.59 -11.32
N ILE A 316 -14.89 26.79 -10.87
CA ILE A 316 -14.58 27.28 -9.52
C ILE A 316 -15.28 26.41 -8.47
N ALA A 317 -16.57 26.12 -8.63
CA ALA A 317 -17.35 25.30 -7.70
C ALA A 317 -16.77 23.90 -7.52
N VAL A 318 -16.40 23.22 -8.61
CA VAL A 318 -15.78 21.87 -8.55
C VAL A 318 -14.40 21.92 -7.90
N THR A 319 -13.63 22.99 -8.12
CA THR A 319 -12.33 23.17 -7.46
C THR A 319 -12.50 23.32 -5.94
N PHE A 320 -13.45 24.13 -5.49
CA PHE A 320 -13.75 24.27 -4.05
C PHE A 320 -14.30 22.98 -3.45
N PHE A 321 -15.16 22.26 -4.17
CA PHE A 321 -15.65 20.95 -3.74
C PHE A 321 -14.50 19.96 -3.56
N GLY A 322 -13.58 19.87 -4.52
CA GLY A 322 -12.40 19.01 -4.44
C GLY A 322 -11.49 19.36 -3.25
N ILE A 323 -11.19 20.65 -3.05
CA ILE A 323 -10.40 21.11 -1.89
C ILE A 323 -11.11 20.78 -0.58
N GLY A 324 -12.43 20.99 -0.50
CA GLY A 324 -13.23 20.69 0.69
C GLY A 324 -13.23 19.20 1.04
N MET A 325 -13.34 18.32 0.04
CA MET A 325 -13.25 16.87 0.20
C MET A 325 -11.87 16.45 0.73
N ILE A 326 -10.78 16.96 0.12
CA ILE A 326 -9.41 16.64 0.55
C ILE A 326 -9.18 17.09 2.00
N LEU A 327 -9.62 18.30 2.36
CA LEU A 327 -9.48 18.80 3.72
C LEU A 327 -10.29 17.96 4.72
N ARG A 328 -11.52 17.59 4.36
CA ARG A 328 -12.37 16.74 5.20
C ARG A 328 -11.72 15.38 5.45
N ASP A 329 -11.26 14.73 4.39
CA ASP A 329 -10.67 13.39 4.48
C ASP A 329 -9.36 13.42 5.28
N GLY A 330 -8.51 14.45 5.08
CA GLY A 330 -7.31 14.65 5.90
C GLY A 330 -7.60 14.93 7.38
N ILE A 331 -8.67 15.66 7.71
CA ILE A 331 -9.10 15.87 9.11
C ILE A 331 -9.62 14.56 9.71
N LEU A 332 -10.43 13.80 8.96
CA LEU A 332 -10.97 12.51 9.41
C LEU A 332 -9.86 11.49 9.64
N GLU A 333 -8.90 11.39 8.74
CA GLU A 333 -7.74 10.48 8.87
C GLU A 333 -6.88 10.86 10.07
N SER A 334 -6.57 12.15 10.24
CA SER A 334 -5.82 12.65 11.40
C SER A 334 -6.52 12.33 12.73
N ARG A 335 -7.86 12.46 12.79
CA ARG A 335 -8.66 12.07 13.95
C ARG A 335 -8.60 10.56 14.22
N ARG A 336 -8.71 9.73 13.18
CA ARG A 336 -8.59 8.26 13.32
C ARG A 336 -7.24 7.86 13.89
N LEU A 337 -6.15 8.37 13.32
CA LEU A 337 -4.79 8.09 13.78
C LEU A 337 -4.58 8.52 15.24
N PHE A 338 -5.12 9.68 15.63
CA PHE A 338 -5.05 10.16 17.00
C PHE A 338 -5.80 9.24 17.98
N LEU A 339 -7.00 8.79 17.61
CA LEU A 339 -7.81 7.87 18.42
C LEU A 339 -7.12 6.51 18.57
N GLU A 340 -6.55 5.98 17.48
CA GLU A 340 -5.79 4.73 17.50
C GLU A 340 -4.57 4.85 18.42
N ASP A 341 -3.75 5.90 18.30
CA ASP A 341 -2.57 6.08 19.19
C ASP A 341 -2.97 6.24 20.66
N LYS A 342 -4.09 6.93 20.94
CA LYS A 342 -4.63 7.06 22.30
C LYS A 342 -5.08 5.70 22.85
N ALA A 343 -5.80 4.91 22.07
CA ALA A 343 -6.25 3.56 22.45
C ALA A 343 -5.06 2.62 22.68
N ASP A 344 -4.09 2.63 21.76
CA ASP A 344 -2.85 1.86 21.85
C ASP A 344 -2.04 2.22 23.09
N ARG A 345 -1.93 3.51 23.39
CA ARG A 345 -1.25 4.00 24.60
C ARG A 345 -1.99 3.55 25.86
N LYS A 346 -3.32 3.63 25.90
CA LYS A 346 -4.16 3.15 27.01
C LYS A 346 -3.97 1.64 27.22
N ALA A 347 -3.93 0.87 26.12
CA ALA A 347 -3.67 -0.58 26.15
C ALA A 347 -2.26 -0.89 26.71
N ARG A 348 -1.21 -0.23 26.22
CA ARG A 348 0.17 -0.40 26.73
C ARG A 348 0.28 -0.05 28.22
N ILE A 349 -0.32 1.06 28.65
CA ILE A 349 -0.33 1.47 30.05
C ILE A 349 -1.07 0.42 30.90
N LYS A 350 -2.23 -0.04 30.46
CA LYS A 350 -3.00 -1.08 31.17
C LYS A 350 -2.17 -2.36 31.35
N THR A 351 -1.53 -2.85 30.29
CA THR A 351 -0.67 -4.04 30.36
C THR A 351 0.48 -3.85 31.35
N GLU A 352 1.19 -2.72 31.28
CA GLU A 352 2.30 -2.41 32.20
C GLU A 352 1.85 -2.26 33.66
N VAL A 353 0.70 -1.62 33.90
CA VAL A 353 0.12 -1.45 35.24
C VAL A 353 -0.27 -2.81 35.82
N VAL A 354 -0.95 -3.66 35.04
CA VAL A 354 -1.31 -5.02 35.48
C VAL A 354 -0.06 -5.84 35.80
N GLU A 355 0.96 -5.80 34.94
CA GLU A 355 2.21 -6.54 35.18
C GLU A 355 2.92 -6.09 36.47
N ARG A 356 3.03 -4.77 36.69
CA ARG A 356 3.64 -4.20 37.90
C ARG A 356 2.82 -4.50 39.15
N TRP A 357 1.49 -4.41 39.04
CA TRP A 357 0.60 -4.72 40.15
C TRP A 357 0.69 -6.20 40.54
N CYS A 358 0.67 -7.13 39.58
CA CYS A 358 0.89 -8.56 39.84
C CYS A 358 2.26 -8.80 40.50
N LYS A 359 3.33 -8.12 40.06
CA LYS A 359 4.65 -8.20 40.70
C LYS A 359 4.63 -7.73 42.16
N ALA A 360 3.99 -6.59 42.43
CA ALA A 360 3.88 -6.02 43.77
C ALA A 360 2.98 -6.86 44.69
N PHE A 361 1.87 -7.37 44.17
CA PHE A 361 0.96 -8.26 44.89
C PHE A 361 1.66 -9.57 45.28
N ASN A 362 2.35 -10.22 44.34
CA ASN A 362 3.13 -11.42 44.61
C ASN A 362 4.20 -11.18 45.68
N TYR A 363 4.89 -10.03 45.63
CA TYR A 363 5.86 -9.62 46.64
C TYR A 363 5.21 -9.46 48.03
N ALA A 364 4.08 -8.76 48.12
CA ALA A 364 3.38 -8.54 49.39
C ALA A 364 2.84 -9.84 50.00
N CYS A 365 2.30 -10.75 49.18
CA CYS A 365 1.90 -12.08 49.61
C CYS A 365 3.10 -12.89 50.15
N TYR A 366 4.25 -12.82 49.48
CA TYR A 366 5.46 -13.49 49.94
C TYR A 366 5.94 -12.96 51.29
N GLU A 367 6.09 -11.63 51.45
CA GLU A 367 6.57 -11.02 52.69
C GLU A 367 5.63 -11.31 53.89
N SER A 368 4.32 -11.22 53.68
CA SER A 368 3.33 -11.49 54.73
C SER A 368 3.31 -12.96 55.18
N GLN A 369 3.41 -13.91 54.24
CA GLN A 369 3.47 -15.34 54.57
C GLN A 369 4.81 -15.74 55.19
N MET A 370 5.93 -15.16 54.72
CA MET A 370 7.24 -15.36 55.34
C MET A 370 7.30 -14.84 56.77
N ALA A 371 6.74 -13.66 57.04
CA ALA A 371 6.66 -13.11 58.39
C ALA A 371 5.85 -14.00 59.34
N ARG A 372 4.87 -14.76 58.82
CA ARG A 372 3.99 -15.62 59.63
C ARG A 372 4.55 -17.03 59.86
N TYR A 373 5.13 -17.66 58.84
CA TYR A 373 5.53 -19.07 58.89
C TYR A 373 7.05 -19.27 59.01
N GLY A 374 7.87 -18.26 58.72
CA GLY A 374 9.33 -18.29 58.88
C GLY A 374 10.11 -19.22 57.95
N GLN A 375 9.47 -20.22 57.34
CA GLN A 375 10.08 -21.20 56.45
C GLN A 375 9.21 -21.46 55.22
N LEU A 376 9.86 -21.68 54.07
CA LEU A 376 9.19 -21.90 52.78
C LEU A 376 8.61 -23.32 52.74
N SER A 377 7.28 -23.46 52.73
CA SER A 377 6.57 -24.74 52.66
C SER A 377 5.42 -24.66 51.64
N PHE A 378 5.27 -25.71 50.81
CA PHE A 378 4.28 -25.76 49.72
C PHE A 378 2.83 -25.84 50.20
N GLU A 379 2.56 -26.40 51.38
CA GLU A 379 1.19 -26.51 51.92
C GLU A 379 0.69 -25.20 52.52
N SER A 380 1.59 -24.29 52.92
CA SER A 380 1.24 -23.04 53.62
C SER A 380 1.39 -21.77 52.77
N PHE A 381 2.06 -21.84 51.62
CA PHE A 381 2.29 -20.70 50.74
C PHE A 381 1.31 -20.65 49.57
N SER A 382 0.88 -19.44 49.20
CA SER A 382 0.00 -19.23 48.04
C SER A 382 0.79 -19.20 46.73
N VAL A 383 0.15 -19.54 45.61
CA VAL A 383 0.76 -19.52 44.26
C VAL A 383 1.44 -18.17 43.94
N PRO A 384 0.83 -16.99 44.22
CA PRO A 384 1.51 -15.69 44.06
C PRO A 384 2.82 -15.55 44.84
N ALA A 385 2.86 -16.03 46.08
CA ALA A 385 4.05 -15.98 46.93
C ALA A 385 5.15 -16.93 46.44
N MET A 386 4.78 -18.12 45.96
CA MET A 386 5.71 -19.08 45.35
C MET A 386 6.33 -18.52 44.06
N LEU A 387 5.55 -17.84 43.23
CA LEU A 387 6.05 -17.19 42.01
C LEU A 387 7.08 -16.08 42.30
N ASP A 388 6.92 -15.31 43.39
CA ASP A 388 7.94 -14.32 43.78
C ASP A 388 9.20 -14.99 44.37
N ALA A 389 9.04 -16.05 45.17
CA ALA A 389 10.17 -16.85 45.68
C ALA A 389 11.04 -17.39 44.52
N PHE A 390 10.40 -17.96 43.50
CA PHE A 390 11.08 -18.46 42.30
C PHE A 390 11.80 -17.36 41.53
N ARG A 391 11.16 -16.18 41.38
CA ARG A 391 11.78 -15.01 40.75
C ARG A 391 13.06 -14.59 41.48
N ARG A 392 13.05 -14.54 42.81
CA ARG A 392 14.22 -14.18 43.64
C ARG A 392 15.35 -15.21 43.52
N LEU A 393 15.01 -16.51 43.51
CA LEU A 393 16.00 -17.58 43.30
C LEU A 393 16.65 -17.51 41.92
N LYS A 394 15.87 -17.25 40.87
CA LYS A 394 16.38 -17.06 39.50
C LYS A 394 17.34 -15.87 39.40
N LEU A 395 17.01 -14.75 40.06
CA LEU A 395 17.89 -13.57 40.15
C LEU A 395 19.17 -13.86 40.97
N ALA A 396 19.08 -14.64 42.04
CA ALA A 396 20.24 -15.05 42.82
C ALA A 396 21.17 -15.98 42.02
N ASN A 397 20.62 -16.85 41.16
CA ASN A 397 21.38 -17.69 40.25
C ASN A 397 22.06 -16.89 39.12
N SER A 398 21.38 -15.91 38.52
CA SER A 398 22.03 -15.05 37.49
C SER A 398 23.21 -14.24 38.05
N ASN A 399 23.17 -13.92 39.35
CA ASN A 399 24.25 -13.25 40.07
C ASN A 399 25.29 -14.23 40.66
N GLY A 400 25.19 -15.53 40.37
CA GLY A 400 26.17 -16.56 40.76
C GLY A 400 26.17 -16.94 42.25
N ARG A 401 25.08 -16.70 43.00
CA ARG A 401 25.02 -16.95 44.46
C ARG A 401 24.62 -18.38 44.86
N TYR A 402 24.03 -19.19 43.98
CA TYR A 402 23.58 -20.56 44.30
C TYR A 402 23.73 -21.53 43.10
N PRO A 403 23.95 -22.85 43.33
CA PRO A 403 24.14 -23.84 42.27
C PRO A 403 22.84 -24.21 41.52
N LEU A 404 22.97 -24.56 40.23
CA LEU A 404 21.86 -24.84 39.28
C LEU A 404 20.88 -25.95 39.70
N GLN A 405 21.30 -26.86 40.58
CA GLN A 405 20.56 -28.07 40.96
C GLN A 405 19.28 -27.76 41.74
N SER A 406 19.28 -26.72 42.58
CA SER A 406 18.10 -26.29 43.36
C SER A 406 16.97 -25.72 42.50
N LEU A 407 17.28 -25.25 41.28
CA LEU A 407 16.33 -24.66 40.35
C LEU A 407 15.58 -25.75 39.55
N GLN A 408 16.24 -26.88 39.30
CA GLN A 408 15.63 -28.04 38.64
C GLN A 408 14.66 -28.78 39.57
N ASP A 409 15.00 -28.92 40.85
CA ASP A 409 14.13 -29.56 41.84
C ASP A 409 12.80 -28.79 42.04
N ILE A 410 12.85 -27.45 42.00
CA ILE A 410 11.65 -26.60 42.11
C ILE A 410 10.84 -26.57 40.81
N CYS A 411 11.50 -26.57 39.64
CA CYS A 411 10.80 -26.70 38.35
C CYS A 411 10.05 -28.03 38.23
N GLY A 412 10.62 -29.13 38.72
CA GLY A 412 9.93 -30.43 38.79
C GLY A 412 8.66 -30.38 39.65
N LEU A 413 8.72 -29.70 40.80
CA LEU A 413 7.59 -29.56 41.73
C LEU A 413 6.45 -28.67 41.17
N VAL A 414 6.76 -27.62 40.41
CA VAL A 414 5.74 -26.78 39.74
C VAL A 414 5.03 -27.54 38.62
N GLN A 415 5.76 -28.40 37.92
CA GLN A 415 5.24 -29.17 36.79
C GLN A 415 4.29 -30.29 37.25
N GLU A 416 4.51 -30.86 38.43
CA GLU A 416 3.55 -31.76 39.10
C GLU A 416 2.27 -31.03 39.55
N GLN A 417 2.36 -29.72 39.84
CA GLN A 417 1.23 -28.91 40.28
C GLN A 417 0.33 -28.42 39.14
N GLU A 418 0.87 -28.06 37.97
CA GLU A 418 0.06 -27.76 36.77
C GLU A 418 -0.86 -28.94 36.40
N LEU A 419 -0.36 -30.17 36.59
CA LEU A 419 -1.12 -31.41 36.42
C LEU A 419 -2.22 -31.60 37.49
N ALA A 420 -2.01 -31.11 38.72
CA ALA A 420 -2.98 -31.20 39.82
C ALA A 420 -4.05 -30.07 39.79
N GLU A 421 -3.69 -28.87 39.33
CA GLU A 421 -4.59 -27.71 39.21
C GLU A 421 -5.52 -27.82 38.00
N GLN A 422 -5.14 -28.53 36.93
CA GLN A 422 -6.03 -28.84 35.80
C GLN A 422 -7.28 -29.64 36.19
N GLN A 423 -7.29 -30.26 37.38
CA GLN A 423 -8.43 -31.00 37.93
C GLN A 423 -9.32 -30.18 38.89
N ARG A 424 -8.89 -29.00 39.35
CA ARG A 424 -9.69 -28.10 40.19
C ARG A 424 -9.75 -26.71 39.55
N GLY A 425 -10.80 -26.46 38.79
CA GLY A 425 -11.04 -25.15 38.17
C GLY A 425 -11.01 -24.03 39.21
N PHE A 426 -10.13 -23.05 39.01
CA PHE A 426 -10.14 -21.80 39.78
C PHE A 426 -11.15 -20.81 39.20
N PRO A 427 -11.82 -19.99 40.03
CA PRO A 427 -12.59 -18.86 39.55
C PRO A 427 -11.64 -17.81 38.96
N SER A 428 -12.01 -17.25 37.80
CA SER A 428 -11.32 -16.11 37.20
C SER A 428 -11.31 -14.95 38.20
N MET A 429 -10.12 -14.55 38.65
CA MET A 429 -9.98 -13.40 39.53
C MET A 429 -10.14 -12.12 38.70
N ASP A 430 -11.37 -11.60 38.66
CA ASP A 430 -11.65 -10.26 38.13
C ASP A 430 -11.07 -9.21 39.09
N ILE A 431 -9.81 -8.85 38.87
CA ILE A 431 -9.16 -7.74 39.56
C ILE A 431 -9.74 -6.46 38.98
N ARG A 432 -10.72 -5.88 39.68
CA ARG A 432 -11.25 -4.55 39.35
C ARG A 432 -10.20 -3.51 39.76
N LEU A 433 -9.47 -2.97 38.79
CA LEU A 433 -8.55 -1.84 39.02
C LEU A 433 -9.34 -0.63 39.57
N PRO A 434 -8.72 0.24 40.39
CA PRO A 434 -9.29 1.55 40.67
C PRO A 434 -9.56 2.27 39.35
N ASN A 435 -10.78 2.77 39.16
CA ASN A 435 -11.11 3.58 37.99
C ASN A 435 -10.12 4.75 37.96
N LEU A 436 -9.30 4.79 36.91
CA LEU A 436 -8.61 6.01 36.53
C LEU A 436 -9.71 6.98 36.11
N VAL A 437 -10.15 7.81 37.05
CA VAL A 437 -11.09 8.90 36.78
C VAL A 437 -10.45 9.79 35.72
N GLU A 438 -11.08 9.88 34.55
CA GLU A 438 -11.44 11.14 33.86
C GLU A 438 -12.13 10.86 32.49
N ASP A 439 -13.33 11.45 32.36
CA ASP A 439 -14.15 11.78 31.17
C ASP A 439 -14.78 10.68 30.29
N ASP A 440 -15.32 9.61 30.89
CA ASP A 440 -16.19 8.66 30.14
C ASP A 440 -17.52 9.33 29.67
N GLU A 441 -18.02 10.37 30.35
CA GLU A 441 -19.28 11.06 29.98
C GLU A 441 -19.17 11.90 28.68
N GLU A 442 -17.96 12.37 28.32
CA GLU A 442 -17.72 13.06 27.04
C GLU A 442 -17.49 12.05 25.89
N GLU A 443 -16.98 10.86 26.20
CA GLU A 443 -16.70 9.77 25.27
C GLU A 443 -18.02 9.09 24.80
N ASP A 444 -18.93 8.78 25.74
CA ASP A 444 -20.26 8.25 25.43
C ASP A 444 -21.14 9.26 24.68
N ALA A 445 -21.06 10.55 25.06
CA ALA A 445 -21.81 11.62 24.40
C ALA A 445 -21.25 11.98 23.00
N ALA A 446 -19.98 11.68 22.72
CA ALA A 446 -19.37 11.83 21.39
C ALA A 446 -19.66 10.62 20.50
N GLU A 447 -19.62 9.40 21.03
CA GLU A 447 -20.03 8.18 20.31
C GLU A 447 -21.52 8.21 19.95
N GLN A 448 -22.41 8.63 20.87
CA GLN A 448 -23.84 8.79 20.56
C GLN A 448 -24.11 9.87 19.51
N ARG A 449 -23.37 10.99 19.51
CA ARG A 449 -23.48 12.00 18.45
C ARG A 449 -22.99 11.49 17.09
N LEU A 450 -21.92 10.69 17.07
CA LEU A 450 -21.39 10.08 15.85
C LEU A 450 -22.35 9.00 15.30
N HIS A 451 -22.93 8.19 16.18
CA HIS A 451 -23.93 7.18 15.82
C HIS A 451 -25.21 7.84 15.26
N ASP A 452 -25.66 8.95 15.85
CA ASP A 452 -26.80 9.74 15.36
C ASP A 452 -26.50 10.48 14.04
N GLU A 453 -25.27 10.95 13.81
CA GLU A 453 -24.83 11.53 12.52
C GLU A 453 -24.75 10.48 11.41
N LEU A 454 -24.25 9.27 11.71
CA LEU A 454 -24.19 8.14 10.76
C LEU A 454 -25.59 7.65 10.37
N LEU A 455 -26.53 7.59 11.31
CA LEU A 455 -27.93 7.23 11.03
C LEU A 455 -28.68 8.31 10.23
N ARG A 456 -28.37 9.59 10.45
CA ARG A 456 -28.94 10.70 9.65
C ARG A 456 -28.34 10.79 8.24
N GLY A 457 -27.13 10.30 8.02
CA GLY A 457 -26.49 10.25 6.70
C GLY A 457 -26.86 9.05 5.82
N GLY A 458 -27.50 8.01 6.39
CA GLY A 458 -27.82 6.75 5.70
C GLY A 458 -29.28 6.59 5.25
N GLY A 459 -30.17 7.54 5.57
CA GLY A 459 -31.59 7.48 5.22
C GLY A 459 -31.93 8.35 4.02
N ASN A 460 -31.63 7.88 2.80
CA ASN A 460 -32.43 8.12 1.59
C ASN A 460 -31.90 7.27 0.42
N ASP A 461 -32.68 6.23 0.10
CA ASP A 461 -32.92 5.58 -1.21
C ASP A 461 -31.75 5.17 -2.12
N ALA A 462 -31.53 3.85 -2.22
CA ALA A 462 -31.59 3.12 -3.50
C ALA A 462 -31.60 1.60 -3.25
N THR A 463 -32.77 0.98 -3.36
CA THR A 463 -32.94 -0.46 -3.54
C THR A 463 -32.42 -0.86 -4.93
N PRO A 464 -31.53 -1.87 -5.08
CA PRO A 464 -31.20 -2.41 -6.38
C PRO A 464 -32.32 -3.34 -6.87
N PRO A 465 -32.68 -3.33 -8.17
CA PRO A 465 -33.64 -4.29 -8.70
C PRO A 465 -33.04 -5.69 -8.68
N GLN A 466 -33.85 -6.65 -8.25
CA GLN A 466 -33.56 -8.07 -8.35
C GLN A 466 -33.65 -8.55 -9.81
N THR A 467 -32.81 -9.54 -10.13
CA THR A 467 -32.65 -10.31 -11.37
C THR A 467 -31.81 -9.70 -12.49
#